data_AF-A0A2W6BS04-F1
#
_entry.id   AF-A0A2W6BS04-F1
#
_cell.length_a   1.000
_cell.length_b   1.000
_cell.length_c   1.000
_cell.angle_alpha   90.00
_cell.angle_beta   90.00
_cell.angle_gamma   90.00
#
_symmetry.space_group_name_H-M   'P 1'
#
loop_
_entity.id
_entity.type
_entity.pdbx_description
1 polymer ?
#
loop_
_entity_poly.entity_id
_entity_poly.type
_entity_poly.pdbx_seq_one_letter_code
_entity_poly.pdbx_strand_id
1 'polypeptide(L)'
;MSVTSAAGFSASGIAAGIRSSGKLDLALVVNTGPHRTAAGVFTSNRVKAAPVRWSEHVLAGGELAAVVLNSGGANACTGSEGYRDTVATAARTAASLGVPPGQVAVCSTGLIGQRLPMPALLVGVDAAASALSTAGGEAAAQAIMTTDVRPKNTHVRSAHFSLGGMAKGAGMLAPSLATMLCVLTTDAVVEPATLDKALREATRLTFDRLDSDGCMSTNDTVLLLASGASGHQPSITSFTDALTAACQDLATQLLADAEGATKDISITVASAASEADALEVGRSIARSALLKCALFGNDANWGRVLAAIGTTRAQFDSERLDVAINDVWVCRSSTAAASRSTVNLTEREVRIQVDLHSGIEQATIWTNDLSLAYVHENSAYSS
;
A
#
# COMPACT_ATOMS: atom_id res chain seq x y z
N MET A 1 7.20 -15.58 -6.97
CA MET A 1 8.06 -15.12 -5.86
C MET A 1 7.22 -14.13 -5.08
N SER A 2 7.18 -14.23 -3.75
CA SER A 2 6.12 -13.66 -2.89
C SER A 2 6.60 -13.54 -1.44
N VAL A 3 5.66 -13.36 -0.50
CA VAL A 3 5.91 -13.28 0.95
C VAL A 3 6.68 -14.48 1.56
N THR A 4 6.80 -15.61 0.86
CA THR A 4 7.61 -16.76 1.32
C THR A 4 8.96 -16.89 0.59
N SER A 5 9.36 -15.90 -0.20
CA SER A 5 10.65 -15.92 -0.91
C SER A 5 11.85 -15.69 0.02
N ALA A 6 11.66 -14.98 1.13
CA ALA A 6 12.62 -14.97 2.23
C ALA A 6 12.58 -16.31 2.98
N ALA A 7 13.74 -16.80 3.43
CA ALA A 7 13.81 -18.02 4.23
C ALA A 7 13.16 -17.84 5.62
N GLY A 8 12.71 -18.95 6.23
CA GLY A 8 12.07 -18.91 7.55
C GLY A 8 10.64 -18.41 7.55
N PHE A 9 9.92 -18.58 6.43
CA PHE A 9 8.49 -18.27 6.33
C PHE A 9 7.71 -19.39 5.65
N SER A 10 6.48 -19.60 6.12
CA SER A 10 5.45 -20.37 5.43
C SER A 10 4.19 -19.55 5.32
N ALA A 11 3.36 -19.86 4.31
CA ALA A 11 2.08 -19.20 4.13
C ALA A 11 1.03 -20.15 3.58
N SER A 12 -0.22 -19.73 3.63
CA SER A 12 -1.36 -20.40 3.01
C SER A 12 -2.41 -19.38 2.62
N GLY A 13 -3.14 -19.65 1.54
CA GLY A 13 -4.41 -18.98 1.23
C GLY A 13 -5.49 -20.03 1.03
N ILE A 14 -6.62 -19.89 1.70
CA ILE A 14 -7.74 -20.84 1.65
C ILE A 14 -9.07 -20.11 1.40
N ALA A 15 -10.06 -20.84 0.90
CA ALA A 15 -11.44 -20.38 0.86
C ALA A 15 -12.13 -20.76 2.17
N ALA A 16 -12.20 -19.82 3.11
CA ALA A 16 -12.86 -19.94 4.40
C ALA A 16 -14.39 -19.76 4.29
N GLY A 17 -14.87 -19.22 3.17
CA GLY A 17 -16.29 -18.94 2.98
C GLY A 17 -16.74 -17.67 3.71
N ILE A 18 -15.83 -16.71 3.88
CA ILE A 18 -16.11 -15.36 4.36
C ILE A 18 -16.82 -14.59 3.24
N ARG A 19 -16.39 -14.78 1.99
CA ARG A 19 -17.04 -14.23 0.79
C ARG A 19 -17.95 -15.25 0.13
N SER A 20 -19.08 -14.78 -0.38
CA SER A 20 -20.05 -15.61 -1.12
C SER A 20 -19.52 -16.15 -2.46
N SER A 21 -18.45 -15.55 -3.01
CA SER A 21 -17.87 -15.96 -4.30
C SER A 21 -17.20 -17.34 -4.32
N GLY A 22 -16.89 -17.92 -3.15
CA GLY A 22 -16.15 -19.17 -3.04
C GLY A 22 -14.66 -19.08 -3.40
N LYS A 23 -14.14 -17.90 -3.73
CA LYS A 23 -12.72 -17.65 -3.94
C LYS A 23 -11.94 -17.70 -2.61
N LEU A 24 -10.61 -17.84 -2.70
CA LEU A 24 -9.72 -17.74 -1.54
C LEU A 24 -9.96 -16.40 -0.82
N ASP A 25 -10.10 -16.40 0.50
CA ASP A 25 -10.52 -15.23 1.27
C ASP A 25 -9.93 -15.16 2.68
N LEU A 26 -9.06 -16.10 3.03
CA LEU A 26 -8.27 -16.09 4.25
C LEU A 26 -6.82 -16.48 3.94
N ALA A 27 -5.89 -15.63 4.35
CA ALA A 27 -4.45 -15.87 4.29
C ALA A 27 -3.86 -16.00 5.70
N LEU A 28 -2.82 -16.82 5.81
CA LEU A 28 -1.99 -16.94 6.99
C LEU A 28 -0.52 -16.91 6.56
N VAL A 29 0.27 -16.05 7.19
CA VAL A 29 1.73 -15.98 7.02
C VAL A 29 2.37 -16.24 8.38
N VAL A 30 3.32 -17.17 8.45
CA VAL A 30 3.98 -17.59 9.69
C VAL A 30 5.48 -17.46 9.56
N ASN A 31 6.09 -16.79 10.54
CA ASN A 31 7.54 -16.74 10.72
C ASN A 31 8.01 -18.01 11.44
N THR A 32 8.74 -18.85 10.72
CA THR A 32 9.32 -20.12 11.20
C THR A 32 10.82 -20.03 11.46
N GLY A 33 11.42 -18.84 11.33
CA GLY A 33 12.85 -18.63 11.55
C GLY A 33 13.27 -18.63 13.02
N PRO A 34 14.56 -18.36 13.31
CA PRO A 34 15.06 -18.23 14.68
C PRO A 34 14.57 -16.96 15.39
N HIS A 35 14.27 -15.87 14.69
CA HIS A 35 13.88 -14.58 15.27
C HIS A 35 12.41 -14.25 14.96
N ARG A 36 11.80 -13.38 15.79
CA ARG A 36 10.41 -12.94 15.65
C ARG A 36 10.27 -11.44 15.42
N THR A 37 11.37 -10.75 15.15
CA THR A 37 11.40 -9.29 15.02
C THR A 37 10.41 -8.82 13.94
N ALA A 38 9.61 -7.83 14.28
CA ALA A 38 8.61 -7.27 13.38
C ALA A 38 8.47 -5.76 13.58
N ALA A 39 8.06 -5.08 12.52
CA ALA A 39 7.72 -3.67 12.51
C ALA A 39 6.45 -3.43 11.68
N GLY A 40 5.80 -2.28 11.90
CA GLY A 40 4.55 -2.00 11.23
C GLY A 40 4.22 -0.52 11.13
N VAL A 41 3.59 -0.17 10.02
CA VAL A 41 3.00 1.15 9.77
C VAL A 41 1.52 0.94 9.54
N PHE A 42 0.70 1.77 10.16
CA PHE A 42 -0.76 1.64 10.19
C PHE A 42 -1.40 2.95 9.80
N THR A 43 -2.64 2.85 9.30
CA THR A 43 -3.44 4.01 8.87
C THR A 43 -3.40 5.15 9.88
N SER A 44 -3.35 6.38 9.38
CA SER A 44 -3.54 7.58 10.20
C SER A 44 -5.02 7.96 10.36
N ASN A 45 -5.92 7.24 9.69
CA ASN A 45 -7.36 7.48 9.77
C ASN A 45 -7.85 7.38 11.22
N ARG A 46 -8.63 8.36 11.67
CA ARG A 46 -9.16 8.42 13.04
C ARG A 46 -10.20 7.33 13.30
N VAL A 47 -10.86 6.84 12.25
CA VAL A 47 -11.85 5.76 12.31
C VAL A 47 -11.15 4.40 12.18
N LYS A 48 -10.06 4.18 12.94
CA LYS A 48 -9.30 2.93 12.90
C LYS A 48 -10.16 1.71 13.19
N ALA A 49 -10.08 0.72 12.31
CA ALA A 49 -10.77 -0.56 12.46
C ALA A 49 -10.26 -1.37 13.66
N ALA A 50 -11.08 -2.30 14.14
CA ALA A 50 -10.72 -3.23 15.21
C ALA A 50 -9.39 -4.00 14.95
N PRO A 51 -9.16 -4.62 13.77
CA PRO A 51 -7.91 -5.32 13.46
C PRO A 51 -6.67 -4.42 13.53
N VAL A 52 -6.77 -3.16 13.09
CA VAL A 52 -5.66 -2.20 13.16
C VAL A 52 -5.27 -1.93 14.61
N ARG A 53 -6.25 -1.63 15.48
CA ARG A 53 -6.00 -1.35 16.90
C ARG A 53 -5.39 -2.54 17.64
N TRP A 54 -5.84 -3.75 17.31
CA TRP A 54 -5.25 -4.98 17.85
C TRP A 54 -3.80 -5.15 17.39
N SER A 55 -3.56 -5.07 16.08
CA SER A 55 -2.24 -5.28 15.48
C SER A 55 -1.23 -4.24 15.94
N GLU A 56 -1.64 -2.97 16.10
CA GLU A 56 -0.82 -1.92 16.74
C GLU A 56 -0.44 -2.29 18.18
N HIS A 57 -1.38 -2.82 18.96
CA HIS A 57 -1.16 -3.18 20.35
C HIS A 57 -0.19 -4.36 20.49
N VAL A 58 -0.38 -5.45 19.74
CA VAL A 58 0.49 -6.63 19.84
C VAL A 58 1.89 -6.38 19.28
N LEU A 59 2.00 -5.50 18.28
CA LEU A 59 3.29 -5.14 17.69
C LEU A 59 4.12 -4.20 18.57
N ALA A 60 3.56 -3.65 19.65
CA ALA A 60 4.30 -2.77 20.57
C ALA A 60 5.54 -3.46 21.19
N GLY A 61 5.55 -4.79 21.26
CA GLY A 61 6.71 -5.58 21.69
C GLY A 61 7.80 -5.79 20.62
N GLY A 62 7.58 -5.34 19.37
CA GLY A 62 8.51 -5.49 18.27
C GLY A 62 8.64 -6.93 17.75
N GLU A 63 7.68 -7.80 18.08
CA GLU A 63 7.71 -9.22 17.71
C GLU A 63 6.37 -9.72 17.17
N LEU A 64 6.40 -10.47 16.07
CA LEU A 64 5.27 -11.23 15.54
C LEU A 64 5.71 -12.63 15.09
N ALA A 65 4.89 -13.61 15.40
CA ALA A 65 5.01 -14.98 14.91
C ALA A 65 4.15 -15.24 13.67
N ALA A 66 3.00 -14.56 13.56
CA ALA A 66 2.10 -14.76 12.44
C ALA A 66 1.27 -13.51 12.11
N VAL A 67 0.79 -13.47 10.87
CA VAL A 67 -0.20 -12.52 10.38
C VAL A 67 -1.35 -13.31 9.76
N VAL A 68 -2.56 -13.12 10.27
CA VAL A 68 -3.78 -13.65 9.66
C VAL A 68 -4.55 -12.52 8.98
N LEU A 69 -4.89 -12.72 7.71
CA LEU A 69 -5.53 -11.71 6.87
C LEU A 69 -6.80 -12.27 6.26
N ASN A 70 -7.92 -11.55 6.35
CA ASN A 70 -9.15 -11.92 5.65
C ASN A 70 -9.52 -10.86 4.61
N SER A 71 -10.11 -11.32 3.50
CA SER A 71 -10.84 -10.49 2.55
C SER A 71 -12.32 -10.85 2.62
N GLY A 72 -13.20 -9.87 2.84
CA GLY A 72 -14.65 -10.10 2.93
C GLY A 72 -15.37 -9.29 4.00
N GLY A 73 -14.63 -8.60 4.88
CA GLY A 73 -15.18 -7.61 5.78
C GLY A 73 -14.07 -6.82 6.46
N ALA A 74 -14.14 -5.48 6.46
CA ALA A 74 -13.08 -4.68 7.09
C ALA A 74 -13.06 -4.81 8.61
N ASN A 75 -14.15 -5.25 9.24
CA ASN A 75 -14.34 -5.20 10.69
C ASN A 75 -14.03 -3.79 11.24
N ALA A 76 -14.44 -2.77 10.49
CA ALA A 76 -14.38 -1.37 10.84
C ALA A 76 -15.80 -0.90 11.26
N CYS A 77 -15.87 0.03 12.20
CA CYS A 77 -17.16 0.54 12.71
C CYS A 77 -18.09 -0.54 13.31
N THR A 78 -17.53 -1.61 13.87
CA THR A 78 -18.26 -2.78 14.40
C THR A 78 -18.32 -2.84 15.94
N GLY A 79 -17.93 -1.75 16.61
CA GLY A 79 -18.01 -1.61 18.07
C GLY A 79 -17.11 -2.57 18.85
N SER A 80 -17.42 -2.76 20.13
CA SER A 80 -16.68 -3.64 21.04
C SER A 80 -16.74 -5.11 20.63
N GLU A 81 -17.83 -5.53 20.01
CA GLU A 81 -17.98 -6.89 19.54
C GLU A 81 -17.09 -7.18 18.32
N GLY A 82 -16.92 -6.24 17.39
CA GLY A 82 -15.93 -6.37 16.31
C GLY A 82 -14.50 -6.47 16.84
N TYR A 83 -14.16 -5.75 17.91
CA TYR A 83 -12.87 -5.93 18.58
C TYR A 83 -12.73 -7.33 19.20
N ARG A 84 -13.78 -7.86 19.83
CA ARG A 84 -13.79 -9.24 20.34
C ARG A 84 -13.60 -10.28 19.23
N ASP A 85 -14.17 -10.06 18.05
CA ASP A 85 -13.98 -10.94 16.89
C ASP A 85 -12.51 -10.99 16.46
N THR A 86 -11.84 -9.83 16.44
CA THR A 86 -10.39 -9.73 16.18
C THR A 86 -9.59 -10.50 17.24
N VAL A 87 -9.90 -10.32 18.53
CA VAL A 87 -9.22 -11.06 19.61
C VAL A 87 -9.43 -12.56 19.47
N ALA A 88 -10.65 -13.01 19.16
CA ALA A 88 -10.97 -14.42 18.95
C ALA A 88 -10.22 -15.00 17.75
N THR A 89 -10.10 -14.24 16.66
CA THR A 89 -9.31 -14.61 15.48
C THR A 89 -7.84 -14.82 15.87
N ALA A 90 -7.22 -13.84 16.53
CA ALA A 90 -5.84 -13.93 16.97
C ALA A 90 -5.61 -15.11 17.92
N ALA A 91 -6.51 -15.30 18.91
CA ALA A 91 -6.43 -16.40 19.86
C ALA A 91 -6.55 -17.77 19.18
N ARG A 92 -7.42 -17.89 18.17
CA ARG A 92 -7.55 -19.15 17.42
C ARG A 92 -6.31 -19.44 16.60
N THR A 93 -5.81 -18.45 15.86
CA THR A 93 -4.55 -18.60 15.10
C THR A 93 -3.40 -18.98 16.01
N ALA A 94 -3.28 -18.32 17.16
CA ALA A 94 -2.27 -18.61 18.17
C ALA A 94 -2.35 -20.05 18.69
N ALA A 95 -3.55 -20.53 19.01
CA ALA A 95 -3.77 -21.91 19.44
C ALA A 95 -3.37 -22.92 18.36
N SER A 96 -3.75 -22.69 17.10
CA SER A 96 -3.44 -23.59 15.98
C SER A 96 -1.94 -23.63 15.64
N LEU A 97 -1.18 -22.59 16.01
CA LEU A 97 0.27 -22.50 15.78
C LEU A 97 1.12 -22.80 17.02
N GLY A 98 0.51 -22.91 18.21
CA GLY A 98 1.25 -23.07 19.46
C GLY A 98 2.07 -21.84 19.87
N VAL A 99 1.59 -20.63 19.56
CA VAL A 99 2.26 -19.36 19.89
C VAL A 99 1.38 -18.49 20.81
N PRO A 100 1.93 -17.44 21.46
CA PRO A 100 1.12 -16.49 22.21
C PRO A 100 0.18 -15.68 21.30
N PRO A 101 -1.07 -15.40 21.71
CA PRO A 101 -1.97 -14.49 20.97
C PRO A 101 -1.39 -13.09 20.75
N GLY A 102 -0.58 -12.61 21.71
CA GLY A 102 0.15 -11.34 21.60
C GLY A 102 1.27 -11.31 20.55
N GLN A 103 1.47 -12.39 19.78
CA GLN A 103 2.39 -12.44 18.64
C GLN A 103 1.67 -12.67 17.30
N VAL A 104 0.34 -12.50 17.28
CA VAL A 104 -0.47 -12.66 16.07
C VAL A 104 -1.10 -11.33 15.68
N ALA A 105 -0.67 -10.79 14.54
CA ALA A 105 -1.34 -9.65 13.93
C ALA A 105 -2.56 -10.12 13.13
N VAL A 106 -3.62 -9.30 13.14
CA VAL A 106 -4.86 -9.54 12.40
C VAL A 106 -5.09 -8.38 11.44
N CYS A 107 -5.29 -8.69 10.17
CA CYS A 107 -5.64 -7.72 9.14
C CYS A 107 -6.97 -8.11 8.50
N SER A 108 -7.79 -7.12 8.16
CA SER A 108 -9.07 -7.35 7.48
C SER A 108 -9.29 -6.29 6.40
N THR A 109 -9.95 -6.67 5.30
CA THR A 109 -10.35 -5.74 4.23
C THR A 109 -11.72 -6.14 3.67
N GLY A 110 -12.50 -5.14 3.23
CA GLY A 110 -13.84 -5.29 2.66
C GLY A 110 -14.81 -4.27 3.25
N LEU A 111 -16.10 -4.62 3.29
CA LEU A 111 -17.16 -3.70 3.72
C LEU A 111 -16.99 -3.20 5.16
N ILE A 112 -17.23 -1.90 5.36
CA ILE A 112 -17.29 -1.22 6.66
C ILE A 112 -18.68 -1.40 7.29
N GLY A 113 -18.74 -1.51 8.62
CA GLY A 113 -20.01 -1.59 9.37
C GLY A 113 -20.65 -2.97 9.39
N GLN A 114 -19.98 -4.00 8.84
CA GLN A 114 -20.44 -5.38 8.85
C GLN A 114 -19.54 -6.26 9.72
N ARG A 115 -20.19 -7.13 10.51
CA ARG A 115 -19.50 -8.13 11.35
C ARG A 115 -19.05 -9.31 10.49
N LEU A 116 -17.93 -9.92 10.87
CA LEU A 116 -17.38 -11.07 10.18
C LEU A 116 -18.21 -12.35 10.48
N PRO A 117 -18.33 -13.28 9.52
CA PRO A 117 -18.94 -14.59 9.76
C PRO A 117 -17.99 -15.48 10.58
N MET A 118 -17.91 -15.20 11.89
CA MET A 118 -16.91 -15.79 12.79
C MET A 118 -16.83 -17.32 12.78
N PRO A 119 -17.94 -18.10 12.71
CA PRO A 119 -17.83 -19.56 12.62
C PRO A 119 -17.01 -20.01 11.39
N ALA A 120 -17.25 -19.39 10.23
CA ALA A 120 -16.53 -19.70 8.99
C ALA A 120 -15.06 -19.27 9.10
N LEU A 121 -14.81 -18.07 9.62
CA LEU A 121 -13.46 -17.53 9.79
C LEU A 121 -12.62 -18.42 10.72
N LEU A 122 -13.14 -18.81 11.89
CA LEU A 122 -12.38 -19.60 12.87
C LEU A 122 -12.07 -21.01 12.38
N VAL A 123 -13.00 -21.66 11.67
CA VAL A 123 -12.73 -22.94 10.98
C VAL A 123 -11.71 -22.74 9.87
N GLY A 124 -11.82 -21.64 9.12
CA GLY A 124 -10.86 -21.26 8.09
C GLY A 124 -9.45 -21.09 8.63
N VAL A 125 -9.29 -20.54 9.85
CA VAL A 125 -7.99 -20.39 10.51
C VAL A 125 -7.33 -21.75 10.75
N ASP A 126 -8.08 -22.77 11.18
CA ASP A 126 -7.52 -24.12 11.37
C ASP A 126 -7.11 -24.76 10.03
N ALA A 127 -7.93 -24.57 9.01
CA ALA A 127 -7.64 -25.06 7.67
C ALA A 127 -6.39 -24.38 7.08
N ALA A 128 -6.26 -23.07 7.26
CA ALA A 128 -5.09 -22.29 6.85
C ALA A 128 -3.83 -22.77 7.57
N ALA A 129 -3.87 -22.94 8.90
CA ALA A 129 -2.76 -23.48 9.68
C ALA A 129 -2.32 -24.87 9.21
N SER A 130 -3.28 -25.74 8.87
CA SER A 130 -3.01 -27.09 8.35
C SER A 130 -2.44 -27.09 6.93
N ALA A 131 -2.66 -26.01 6.16
CA ALA A 131 -2.26 -25.86 4.77
C ALA A 131 -0.95 -25.05 4.58
N LEU A 132 -0.27 -24.69 5.68
CA LEU A 132 0.96 -23.89 5.62
C LEU A 132 2.05 -24.57 4.78
N SER A 133 2.64 -23.81 3.86
CA SER A 133 3.72 -24.28 3.00
C SER A 133 4.68 -23.14 2.66
N THR A 134 5.95 -23.47 2.43
CA THR A 134 6.93 -22.52 1.87
C THR A 134 6.57 -22.09 0.45
N ALA A 135 5.75 -22.88 -0.26
CA ALA A 135 5.22 -22.56 -1.58
C ALA A 135 3.87 -21.82 -1.53
N GLY A 136 3.27 -21.61 -0.35
CA GLY A 136 1.90 -21.11 -0.21
C GLY A 136 1.74 -19.60 -0.36
N GLY A 137 2.82 -18.84 -0.59
CA GLY A 137 2.77 -17.39 -0.67
C GLY A 137 1.92 -16.84 -1.83
N GLU A 138 1.85 -17.54 -2.97
CA GLU A 138 0.99 -17.13 -4.09
C GLU A 138 -0.50 -17.24 -3.74
N ALA A 139 -0.91 -18.34 -3.11
CA ALA A 139 -2.28 -18.53 -2.64
C ALA A 139 -2.64 -17.50 -1.56
N ALA A 140 -1.70 -17.16 -0.67
CA ALA A 140 -1.89 -16.11 0.33
C ALA A 140 -2.13 -14.73 -0.31
N ALA A 141 -1.35 -14.36 -1.32
CA ALA A 141 -1.53 -13.12 -2.06
C ALA A 141 -2.90 -13.05 -2.77
N GLN A 142 -3.35 -14.17 -3.35
CA GLN A 142 -4.68 -14.27 -3.95
C GLN A 142 -5.81 -14.14 -2.90
N ALA A 143 -5.63 -14.71 -1.72
CA ALA A 143 -6.64 -14.73 -0.67
C ALA A 143 -6.94 -13.34 -0.06
N ILE A 144 -6.01 -12.39 -0.16
CA ILE A 144 -6.20 -11.03 0.35
C ILE A 144 -6.81 -10.06 -0.69
N MET A 145 -6.93 -10.50 -1.95
CA MET A 145 -7.50 -9.67 -3.03
C MET A 145 -8.98 -9.36 -2.82
N THR A 146 -9.38 -8.17 -3.22
CA THR A 146 -10.76 -7.67 -3.21
C THR A 146 -11.23 -7.35 -4.64
N THR A 147 -11.19 -6.07 -5.01
CA THR A 147 -11.43 -5.56 -6.36
C THR A 147 -10.19 -5.65 -7.26
N ASP A 148 -9.04 -6.02 -6.69
CA ASP A 148 -7.80 -6.31 -7.40
C ASP A 148 -8.03 -7.30 -8.55
N VAL A 149 -7.47 -7.04 -9.74
CA VAL A 149 -7.59 -7.97 -10.88
C VAL A 149 -6.43 -8.98 -10.94
N ARG A 150 -5.33 -8.71 -10.22
CA ARG A 150 -4.19 -9.63 -10.09
C ARG A 150 -3.54 -9.57 -8.70
N PRO A 151 -2.93 -10.69 -8.23
CA PRO A 151 -2.13 -10.69 -7.01
C PRO A 151 -0.88 -9.83 -7.19
N LYS A 152 -0.45 -9.17 -6.12
CA LYS A 152 0.72 -8.28 -6.12
C LYS A 152 1.77 -8.85 -5.21
N ASN A 153 2.94 -9.13 -5.76
CA ASN A 153 4.02 -9.83 -5.08
C ASN A 153 5.36 -9.20 -5.41
N THR A 154 6.31 -9.25 -4.47
CA THR A 154 7.67 -8.79 -4.71
C THR A 154 8.69 -9.79 -4.19
N HIS A 155 9.88 -9.76 -4.79
CA HIS A 155 11.06 -10.42 -4.28
C HIS A 155 12.31 -9.64 -4.68
N VAL A 156 12.99 -9.09 -3.67
CA VAL A 156 14.28 -8.42 -3.83
C VAL A 156 15.36 -9.33 -3.25
N ARG A 157 16.28 -9.77 -4.12
CA ARG A 157 17.41 -10.60 -3.73
C ARG A 157 18.65 -9.73 -3.55
N SER A 158 19.18 -9.71 -2.34
CA SER A 158 20.52 -9.17 -2.06
C SER A 158 21.57 -10.28 -2.15
N ALA A 159 22.85 -9.94 -1.96
CA ALA A 159 23.94 -10.90 -1.96
C ALA A 159 23.82 -11.93 -0.81
N HIS A 160 23.27 -11.53 0.34
CA HIS A 160 23.31 -12.32 1.58
C HIS A 160 21.96 -12.50 2.28
N PHE A 161 20.92 -11.83 1.82
CA PHE A 161 19.56 -11.94 2.36
C PHE A 161 18.54 -11.69 1.26
N SER A 162 17.29 -12.05 1.52
CA SER A 162 16.15 -11.84 0.64
C SER A 162 15.06 -11.04 1.34
N LEU A 163 14.29 -10.32 0.53
CA LEU A 163 13.05 -9.66 0.90
C LEU A 163 11.94 -10.22 0.02
N GLY A 164 10.90 -10.77 0.63
CA GLY A 164 9.66 -11.16 -0.04
C GLY A 164 8.53 -10.23 0.37
N GLY A 165 7.44 -10.24 -0.40
CA GLY A 165 6.24 -9.54 0.04
C GLY A 165 5.03 -9.81 -0.82
N MET A 166 3.88 -9.42 -0.26
CA MET A 166 2.60 -9.36 -0.96
C MET A 166 1.85 -8.10 -0.54
N ALA A 167 1.03 -7.58 -1.44
CA ALA A 167 0.12 -6.48 -1.16
C ALA A 167 -1.24 -6.68 -1.84
N LYS A 168 -2.24 -5.95 -1.37
CA LYS A 168 -3.53 -5.78 -2.04
C LYS A 168 -3.95 -4.32 -2.01
N GLY A 169 -4.86 -3.92 -2.87
CA GLY A 169 -5.37 -2.55 -3.01
C GLY A 169 -5.55 -2.20 -4.48
N ALA A 170 -6.72 -1.67 -4.83
CA ALA A 170 -7.06 -1.23 -6.18
C ALA A 170 -7.93 0.05 -6.14
N GLY A 171 -8.82 0.16 -5.14
CA GLY A 171 -9.51 1.39 -4.77
C GLY A 171 -9.18 1.84 -3.35
N MET A 172 -9.63 3.04 -2.99
CA MET A 172 -9.28 3.75 -1.75
C MET A 172 -7.77 3.78 -1.55
N LEU A 173 -7.05 4.19 -2.60
CA LEU A 173 -5.60 4.29 -2.57
C LEU A 173 -5.20 5.74 -2.35
N ALA A 174 -4.90 6.11 -1.10
CA ALA A 174 -4.44 7.45 -0.78
C ALA A 174 -3.35 7.41 0.32
N PRO A 175 -2.51 8.46 0.41
CA PRO A 175 -1.35 8.46 1.28
C PRO A 175 -1.69 8.67 2.76
N SER A 176 -0.74 8.28 3.63
CA SER A 176 -0.93 7.87 5.03
C SER A 176 -1.50 6.45 5.15
N LEU A 177 -0.99 5.62 4.22
CA LEU A 177 -1.45 4.32 3.81
C LEU A 177 -2.86 4.34 3.19
N ALA A 178 -3.02 3.53 2.13
CA ALA A 178 -4.18 3.29 1.28
C ALA A 178 -4.92 2.00 1.73
N THR A 179 -6.13 1.63 1.27
CA THR A 179 -6.82 0.35 1.61
C THR A 179 -6.02 -0.85 1.12
N MET A 180 -4.95 -1.08 1.85
CA MET A 180 -3.76 -1.76 1.45
C MET A 180 -3.32 -2.52 2.66
N LEU A 181 -3.38 -3.84 2.48
CA LEU A 181 -2.74 -4.77 3.38
C LEU A 181 -1.46 -5.16 2.68
N CYS A 182 -0.33 -4.97 3.34
CA CYS A 182 0.97 -5.41 2.86
C CYS A 182 1.69 -6.19 3.95
N VAL A 183 2.21 -7.35 3.57
CA VAL A 183 3.08 -8.17 4.41
C VAL A 183 4.39 -8.34 3.66
N LEU A 184 5.46 -7.84 4.25
CA LEU A 184 6.84 -7.97 3.82
C LEU A 184 7.56 -8.94 4.75
N THR A 185 8.49 -9.70 4.21
CA THR A 185 9.29 -10.68 4.93
C THR A 185 10.74 -10.56 4.56
N THR A 186 11.64 -10.77 5.52
CA THR A 186 13.07 -10.86 5.26
C THR A 186 13.71 -11.95 6.10
N ASP A 187 14.74 -12.59 5.56
CA ASP A 187 15.58 -13.52 6.31
C ASP A 187 16.82 -12.85 6.91
N ALA A 188 16.98 -11.54 6.73
CA ALA A 188 18.03 -10.76 7.39
C ALA A 188 17.87 -10.75 8.91
N VAL A 189 18.99 -10.65 9.62
CA VAL A 189 19.05 -10.36 11.06
C VAL A 189 19.02 -8.84 11.23
N VAL A 190 17.93 -8.32 11.79
CA VAL A 190 17.75 -6.87 11.99
C VAL A 190 17.13 -6.63 13.37
N GLU A 191 17.64 -5.66 14.11
CA GLU A 191 17.08 -5.29 15.41
C GLU A 191 15.74 -4.55 15.28
N PRO A 192 14.81 -4.65 16.26
CA PRO A 192 13.48 -4.06 16.16
C PRO A 192 13.46 -2.57 15.80
N ALA A 193 14.30 -1.76 16.45
CA ALA A 193 14.36 -0.32 16.20
C ALA A 193 14.88 0.03 14.79
N THR A 194 15.86 -0.74 14.30
CA THR A 194 16.37 -0.60 12.94
C THR A 194 15.32 -1.02 11.91
N LEU A 195 14.58 -2.10 12.18
CA LEU A 195 13.52 -2.60 11.32
C LEU A 195 12.39 -1.57 11.17
N ASP A 196 11.95 -0.97 12.28
CA ASP A 196 10.92 0.08 12.28
C ASP A 196 11.37 1.33 11.54
N LYS A 197 12.60 1.82 11.81
CA LYS A 197 13.15 2.98 11.10
C LYS A 197 13.25 2.74 9.60
N ALA A 198 13.74 1.58 9.17
CA ALA A 198 13.86 1.21 7.77
C ALA A 198 12.48 1.12 7.10
N LEU A 199 11.49 0.51 7.78
CA LEU A 199 10.14 0.40 7.26
C LEU A 199 9.49 1.77 7.06
N ARG A 200 9.59 2.68 8.05
CA ARG A 200 9.03 4.02 7.94
C ARG A 200 9.64 4.82 6.80
N GLU A 201 10.95 4.71 6.60
CA GLU A 201 11.62 5.39 5.49
C GLU A 201 11.18 4.82 4.14
N ALA A 202 11.13 3.49 4.02
CA ALA A 202 10.65 2.83 2.81
C ALA A 202 9.20 3.23 2.48
N THR A 203 8.29 3.24 3.46
CA THR A 203 6.88 3.62 3.23
C THR A 203 6.75 5.11 2.86
N ARG A 204 7.52 5.99 3.52
CA ARG A 204 7.55 7.45 3.26
C ARG A 204 7.94 7.79 1.81
N LEU A 205 8.83 6.99 1.23
CA LEU A 205 9.31 7.15 -0.14
C LEU A 205 8.44 6.46 -1.20
N THR A 206 7.55 5.54 -0.80
CA THR A 206 6.81 4.66 -1.72
C THR A 206 5.30 4.75 -1.52
N PHE A 207 4.71 3.93 -0.63
CA PHE A 207 3.27 3.85 -0.40
C PHE A 207 2.66 5.20 0.01
N ASP A 208 3.37 6.00 0.81
CA ASP A 208 2.91 7.33 1.19
C ASP A 208 2.96 8.36 0.05
N ARG A 209 3.43 7.97 -1.13
CA ARG A 209 3.44 8.79 -2.34
C ARG A 209 2.51 8.27 -3.43
N LEU A 210 1.72 7.24 -3.14
CA LEU A 210 0.69 6.72 -4.03
C LEU A 210 -0.68 7.29 -3.63
N ASP A 211 -1.35 7.98 -4.56
CA ASP A 211 -2.65 8.61 -4.37
C ASP A 211 -3.51 8.45 -5.63
N SER A 212 -4.35 7.42 -5.68
CA SER A 212 -5.28 7.17 -6.77
C SER A 212 -6.58 7.96 -6.64
N ASP A 213 -7.19 8.04 -5.45
CA ASP A 213 -8.53 8.61 -5.29
C ASP A 213 -8.71 9.54 -4.06
N GLY A 214 -7.65 9.81 -3.30
CA GLY A 214 -7.72 10.67 -2.12
C GLY A 214 -8.44 10.06 -0.91
N CYS A 215 -8.90 8.81 -0.98
CA CYS A 215 -9.62 8.12 0.08
C CYS A 215 -8.71 7.21 0.91
N MET A 216 -8.28 7.70 2.08
CA MET A 216 -7.49 6.91 3.06
C MET A 216 -8.39 5.90 3.79
N SER A 217 -7.96 4.62 3.89
CA SER A 217 -8.78 3.56 4.49
C SER A 217 -8.87 3.66 6.01
N THR A 218 -9.68 2.80 6.60
CA THR A 218 -9.73 2.54 8.04
C THR A 218 -8.83 1.38 8.47
N ASN A 219 -8.19 0.70 7.51
CA ASN A 219 -7.62 -0.65 7.64
C ASN A 219 -6.18 -0.80 7.13
N ASP A 220 -5.65 0.25 6.52
CA ASP A 220 -4.33 0.32 5.91
C ASP A 220 -3.27 -0.17 6.90
N THR A 221 -2.50 -1.19 6.50
CA THR A 221 -1.56 -1.89 7.37
C THR A 221 -0.40 -2.43 6.53
N VAL A 222 0.83 -2.03 6.88
CA VAL A 222 2.07 -2.60 6.35
C VAL A 222 2.80 -3.26 7.50
N LEU A 223 3.07 -4.56 7.39
CA LEU A 223 3.84 -5.33 8.36
C LEU A 223 5.11 -5.86 7.71
N LEU A 224 6.23 -5.76 8.42
CA LEU A 224 7.51 -6.35 8.02
C LEU A 224 7.96 -7.33 9.10
N LEU A 225 8.15 -8.59 8.72
CA LEU A 225 8.65 -9.65 9.61
C LEU A 225 10.07 -10.03 9.21
N ALA A 226 10.98 -10.12 10.19
CA ALA A 226 12.36 -10.56 10.00
C ALA A 226 12.59 -11.90 10.71
N SER A 227 12.88 -12.95 9.93
CA SER A 227 13.05 -14.31 10.46
C SER A 227 14.47 -14.55 10.99
N GLY A 228 15.46 -13.80 10.52
CA GLY A 228 16.88 -14.02 10.83
C GLY A 228 17.48 -15.28 10.21
N ALA A 229 16.76 -15.99 9.33
CA ALA A 229 17.18 -17.29 8.81
C ALA A 229 18.43 -17.25 7.90
N SER A 230 18.81 -16.09 7.37
CA SER A 230 20.07 -15.91 6.62
C SER A 230 21.30 -15.89 7.53
N GLY A 231 21.12 -15.58 8.83
CA GLY A 231 22.21 -15.31 9.76
C GLY A 231 23.00 -14.02 9.45
N HIS A 232 22.64 -13.28 8.40
CA HIS A 232 23.36 -12.09 7.97
C HIS A 232 22.72 -10.82 8.52
N GLN A 233 23.54 -9.96 9.12
CA GLN A 233 23.15 -8.62 9.56
C GLN A 233 23.63 -7.58 8.54
N PRO A 234 22.75 -7.07 7.66
CA PRO A 234 23.14 -6.05 6.69
C PRO A 234 23.37 -4.68 7.36
N SER A 235 24.06 -3.78 6.64
CA SER A 235 24.08 -2.36 7.04
C SER A 235 22.68 -1.77 6.93
N ILE A 236 22.36 -0.78 7.77
CA ILE A 236 21.04 -0.12 7.74
C ILE A 236 20.73 0.47 6.37
N THR A 237 21.72 1.09 5.70
CA THR A 237 21.55 1.67 4.36
C THR A 237 21.21 0.59 3.35
N SER A 238 22.02 -0.47 3.24
CA SER A 238 21.76 -1.57 2.29
C SER A 238 20.43 -2.27 2.52
N PHE A 239 19.98 -2.36 3.79
CA PHE A 239 18.70 -2.95 4.13
C PHE A 239 17.53 -2.03 3.74
N THR A 240 17.61 -0.75 4.11
CA THR A 240 16.59 0.25 3.77
C THR A 240 16.45 0.40 2.25
N ASP A 241 17.55 0.39 1.49
CA ASP A 241 17.50 0.48 0.02
C ASP A 241 16.77 -0.73 -0.59
N ALA A 242 17.12 -1.95 -0.15
CA ALA A 242 16.47 -3.16 -0.63
C ALA A 242 14.98 -3.22 -0.23
N LEU A 243 14.65 -2.77 0.98
CA LEU A 243 13.27 -2.67 1.46
C LEU A 243 12.48 -1.62 0.68
N THR A 244 13.08 -0.47 0.39
CA THR A 244 12.48 0.59 -0.42
C THR A 244 12.20 0.09 -1.83
N ALA A 245 13.14 -0.67 -2.43
CA ALA A 245 12.92 -1.29 -3.73
C ALA A 245 11.75 -2.28 -3.73
N ALA A 246 11.61 -3.10 -2.68
CA ALA A 246 10.49 -4.02 -2.53
C ALA A 246 9.15 -3.29 -2.38
N CYS A 247 9.10 -2.23 -1.57
CA CYS A 247 7.91 -1.39 -1.43
C CYS A 247 7.57 -0.65 -2.72
N GLN A 248 8.57 -0.16 -3.47
CA GLN A 248 8.37 0.54 -4.74
C GLN A 248 7.82 -0.39 -5.82
N ASP A 249 8.29 -1.63 -5.89
CA ASP A 249 7.77 -2.65 -6.79
C ASP A 249 6.28 -2.93 -6.50
N LEU A 250 5.93 -3.15 -5.23
CA LEU A 250 4.53 -3.31 -4.83
C LEU A 250 3.68 -2.06 -5.09
N ALA A 251 4.20 -0.86 -4.83
CA ALA A 251 3.51 0.41 -5.11
C ALA A 251 3.22 0.59 -6.60
N THR A 252 4.15 0.20 -7.46
CA THR A 252 3.98 0.23 -8.93
C THR A 252 2.91 -0.77 -9.36
N GLN A 253 2.90 -1.96 -8.76
CA GLN A 253 1.85 -2.96 -9.02
C GLN A 253 0.47 -2.51 -8.53
N LEU A 254 0.38 -1.80 -7.40
CA LEU A 254 -0.85 -1.17 -6.92
C LEU A 254 -1.36 -0.10 -7.90
N LEU A 255 -0.48 0.79 -8.34
CA LEU A 255 -0.80 1.85 -9.31
C LEU A 255 -1.34 1.29 -10.63
N ALA A 256 -0.66 0.28 -11.18
CA ALA A 256 -1.03 -0.33 -12.45
C ALA A 256 -2.29 -1.21 -12.36
N ASP A 257 -2.78 -1.52 -11.16
CA ASP A 257 -3.97 -2.33 -10.90
C ASP A 257 -5.13 -1.51 -10.31
N ALA A 258 -5.00 -0.17 -10.29
CA ALA A 258 -6.02 0.70 -9.73
C ALA A 258 -7.33 0.62 -10.51
N GLU A 259 -8.45 0.69 -9.77
CA GLU A 259 -9.82 0.53 -10.27
C GLU A 259 -10.11 1.45 -11.46
N GLY A 260 -10.50 0.85 -12.59
CA GLY A 260 -10.79 1.56 -13.83
C GLY A 260 -9.66 2.40 -14.43
N ALA A 261 -8.43 2.37 -13.93
CA ALA A 261 -7.36 3.25 -14.37
C ALA A 261 -6.89 2.96 -15.81
N THR A 262 -6.81 4.00 -16.64
CA THR A 262 -6.27 3.90 -18.01
C THR A 262 -4.88 4.50 -18.16
N LYS A 263 -4.48 5.38 -17.23
CA LYS A 263 -3.18 6.05 -17.17
C LYS A 263 -2.49 5.79 -15.84
N ASP A 264 -1.16 5.67 -15.88
CA ASP A 264 -0.28 5.68 -14.73
C ASP A 264 0.51 7.00 -14.76
N ILE A 265 0.26 7.88 -13.79
CA ILE A 265 0.72 9.26 -13.81
C ILE A 265 1.74 9.48 -12.70
N SER A 266 2.92 10.00 -13.06
CA SER A 266 3.89 10.53 -12.11
C SER A 266 3.87 12.07 -12.13
N ILE A 267 3.82 12.68 -10.96
CA ILE A 267 3.85 14.13 -10.77
C ILE A 267 5.10 14.44 -9.96
N THR A 268 6.12 14.95 -10.62
CA THR A 268 7.36 15.40 -9.97
C THR A 268 7.32 16.89 -9.76
N VAL A 269 7.34 17.32 -8.51
CA VAL A 269 7.43 18.72 -8.10
C VAL A 269 8.87 18.99 -7.71
N ALA A 270 9.54 19.86 -8.47
CA ALA A 270 10.94 20.21 -8.34
C ALA A 270 11.12 21.65 -7.84
N SER A 271 12.33 21.92 -7.34
CA SER A 271 12.74 23.23 -6.82
C SER A 271 11.77 23.79 -5.78
N ALA A 272 11.24 22.94 -4.92
CA ALA A 272 10.37 23.35 -3.82
C ALA A 272 11.20 23.90 -2.65
N ALA A 273 10.60 24.79 -1.86
CA ALA A 273 11.21 25.31 -0.63
C ALA A 273 11.43 24.22 0.44
N SER A 274 10.57 23.19 0.45
CA SER A 274 10.69 22.02 1.31
C SER A 274 10.14 20.76 0.63
N GLU A 275 10.54 19.58 1.08
CA GLU A 275 9.94 18.32 0.63
C GLU A 275 8.44 18.25 0.97
N ALA A 276 8.03 18.83 2.10
CA ALA A 276 6.63 18.90 2.50
C ALA A 276 5.79 19.73 1.51
N ASP A 277 6.34 20.84 1.03
CA ASP A 277 5.73 21.69 0.00
C ASP A 277 5.59 20.93 -1.32
N ALA A 278 6.64 20.21 -1.73
CA ALA A 278 6.61 19.38 -2.93
C ALA A 278 5.52 18.28 -2.85
N LEU A 279 5.41 17.63 -1.69
CA LEU A 279 4.39 16.60 -1.44
C LEU A 279 2.97 17.18 -1.40
N GLU A 280 2.78 18.35 -0.77
CA GLU A 280 1.48 19.04 -0.74
C GLU A 280 1.02 19.40 -2.15
N VAL A 281 1.90 19.99 -2.95
CA VAL A 281 1.64 20.37 -4.33
C VAL A 281 1.35 19.16 -5.20
N GLY A 282 2.20 18.12 -5.13
CA GLY A 282 2.01 16.89 -5.88
C GLY A 282 0.66 16.23 -5.58
N ARG A 283 0.23 16.22 -4.30
CA ARG A 283 -1.07 15.67 -3.89
C ARG A 283 -2.24 16.52 -4.36
N SER A 284 -2.14 17.84 -4.31
CA SER A 284 -3.19 18.73 -4.83
C SER A 284 -3.43 18.47 -6.31
N ILE A 285 -2.35 18.33 -7.09
CA ILE A 285 -2.42 17.99 -8.52
C ILE A 285 -3.03 16.58 -8.71
N ALA A 286 -2.54 15.59 -7.96
CA ALA A 286 -3.01 14.20 -8.06
C ALA A 286 -4.50 14.02 -7.77
N ARG A 287 -5.04 14.82 -6.84
CA ARG A 287 -6.46 14.79 -6.42
C ARG A 287 -7.37 15.67 -7.26
N SER A 288 -6.83 16.41 -8.22
CA SER A 288 -7.64 17.25 -9.11
C SER A 288 -8.49 16.40 -10.05
N ALA A 289 -9.77 16.21 -9.70
CA ALA A 289 -10.72 15.48 -10.55
C ALA A 289 -10.78 16.05 -11.97
N LEU A 290 -10.69 17.38 -12.11
CA LEU A 290 -10.58 18.04 -13.41
C LEU A 290 -9.35 17.54 -14.18
N LEU A 291 -8.16 17.56 -13.59
CA LEU A 291 -6.96 17.10 -14.28
C LEU A 291 -7.06 15.61 -14.64
N LYS A 292 -7.49 14.77 -13.70
CA LYS A 292 -7.66 13.33 -13.90
C LYS A 292 -8.61 13.01 -15.06
N CYS A 293 -9.75 13.71 -15.16
CA CYS A 293 -10.67 13.59 -16.30
C CYS A 293 -10.07 14.10 -17.62
N ALA A 294 -9.23 15.15 -17.58
CA ALA A 294 -8.55 15.65 -18.78
C ALA A 294 -7.59 14.59 -19.34
N LEU A 295 -6.78 13.99 -18.46
CA LEU A 295 -5.81 12.96 -18.83
C LEU A 295 -6.47 11.68 -19.34
N PHE A 296 -7.60 11.27 -18.75
CA PHE A 296 -8.46 10.21 -19.32
C PHE A 296 -8.88 10.53 -20.76
N GLY A 297 -9.25 11.78 -21.03
CA GLY A 297 -9.60 12.28 -22.37
C GLY A 297 -8.41 12.59 -23.28
N ASN A 298 -7.17 12.22 -22.91
CA ASN A 298 -5.94 12.57 -23.61
C ASN A 298 -5.74 14.09 -23.83
N ASP A 299 -6.19 14.92 -22.88
CA ASP A 299 -5.99 16.37 -22.88
C ASP A 299 -4.87 16.78 -21.90
N ALA A 300 -3.75 17.27 -22.45
CA ALA A 300 -2.61 17.82 -21.71
C ALA A 300 -2.91 19.22 -21.13
N ASN A 301 -3.90 19.30 -20.24
CA ASN A 301 -4.44 20.54 -19.71
C ASN A 301 -3.60 21.11 -18.55
N TRP A 302 -2.50 21.79 -18.87
CA TRP A 302 -1.63 22.42 -17.88
C TRP A 302 -2.31 23.51 -17.05
N GLY A 303 -3.36 24.14 -17.57
CA GLY A 303 -4.17 25.10 -16.79
C GLY A 303 -4.80 24.45 -15.55
N ARG A 304 -5.25 23.19 -15.66
CA ARG A 304 -5.76 22.40 -14.52
C ARG A 304 -4.66 22.02 -13.52
N VAL A 305 -3.41 21.93 -13.96
CA VAL A 305 -2.24 21.74 -13.08
C VAL A 305 -2.01 23.01 -12.25
N LEU A 306 -1.90 24.19 -12.90
CA LEU A 306 -1.72 25.46 -12.20
C LEU A 306 -2.87 25.78 -11.24
N ALA A 307 -4.12 25.51 -11.66
CA ALA A 307 -5.28 25.70 -10.81
C ALA A 307 -5.22 24.86 -9.52
N ALA A 308 -4.67 23.63 -9.59
CA ALA A 308 -4.47 22.80 -8.41
C ALA A 308 -3.33 23.33 -7.51
N ILE A 309 -2.19 23.72 -8.11
CA ILE A 309 -1.05 24.31 -7.37
C ILE A 309 -1.50 25.53 -6.56
N GLY A 310 -2.31 26.41 -7.17
CA GLY A 310 -2.79 27.66 -6.55
C GLY A 310 -3.69 27.50 -5.32
N THR A 311 -4.10 26.27 -4.96
CA THR A 311 -4.90 25.99 -3.75
C THR A 311 -4.06 25.59 -2.54
N THR A 312 -2.76 25.39 -2.72
CA THR A 312 -1.84 24.90 -1.69
C THR A 312 -1.31 26.03 -0.80
N ARG A 313 -0.71 25.65 0.33
CA ARG A 313 0.00 26.56 1.25
C ARG A 313 1.51 26.54 1.04
N ALA A 314 1.99 25.76 0.06
CA ALA A 314 3.40 25.68 -0.30
C ALA A 314 3.96 27.07 -0.66
N GLN A 315 5.24 27.28 -0.39
CA GLN A 315 5.93 28.50 -0.76
C GLN A 315 6.31 28.45 -2.25
N PHE A 316 5.76 29.37 -3.05
CA PHE A 316 6.14 29.59 -4.45
C PHE A 316 5.69 30.99 -4.92
N ASP A 317 6.21 31.43 -6.06
CA ASP A 317 5.75 32.61 -6.77
C ASP A 317 4.83 32.18 -7.93
N SER A 318 3.56 32.61 -7.89
CA SER A 318 2.55 32.23 -8.88
C SER A 318 2.85 32.71 -10.29
N GLU A 319 3.79 33.64 -10.49
CA GLU A 319 4.18 34.13 -11.82
C GLU A 319 5.38 33.37 -12.41
N ARG A 320 5.96 32.42 -11.67
CA ARG A 320 7.21 31.74 -12.04
C ARG A 320 7.09 30.25 -12.30
N LEU A 321 5.88 29.70 -12.29
CA LEU A 321 5.67 28.25 -12.40
C LEU A 321 5.95 27.74 -13.80
N ASP A 322 6.64 26.60 -13.89
CA ASP A 322 6.82 25.87 -15.14
C ASP A 322 6.15 24.50 -15.07
N VAL A 323 5.55 24.06 -16.18
CA VAL A 323 4.92 22.74 -16.27
C VAL A 323 5.32 22.06 -17.58
N ALA A 324 5.85 20.85 -17.47
CA ALA A 324 5.99 19.92 -18.59
C ALA A 324 5.05 18.73 -18.43
N ILE A 325 4.54 18.25 -19.57
CA ILE A 325 3.80 16.99 -19.65
C ILE A 325 4.48 16.16 -20.76
N ASN A 326 4.93 14.95 -20.43
CA ASN A 326 5.71 14.07 -21.29
C ASN A 326 6.86 14.82 -22.01
N ASP A 327 7.70 15.49 -21.20
CA ASP A 327 8.89 16.28 -21.60
C ASP A 327 8.61 17.55 -22.43
N VAL A 328 7.35 17.85 -22.74
CA VAL A 328 6.96 19.07 -23.44
C VAL A 328 6.60 20.16 -22.43
N TRP A 329 7.41 21.21 -22.38
CA TRP A 329 7.15 22.40 -21.57
C TRP A 329 6.00 23.22 -22.15
N VAL A 330 4.79 22.92 -21.69
CA VAL A 330 3.53 23.54 -22.11
C VAL A 330 3.22 24.83 -21.35
N CYS A 331 3.85 25.02 -20.19
CA CYS A 331 3.80 26.27 -19.44
C CYS A 331 5.20 26.69 -19.01
N ARG A 332 5.52 27.98 -19.20
CA ARG A 332 6.74 28.62 -18.68
C ARG A 332 6.41 29.97 -18.05
N SER A 333 6.96 30.25 -16.87
CA SER A 333 6.68 31.48 -16.11
C SER A 333 5.19 31.79 -16.03
N SER A 334 4.40 30.76 -15.69
CA SER A 334 2.94 30.79 -15.58
C SER A 334 2.20 31.27 -16.84
N THR A 335 2.84 31.20 -18.00
CA THR A 335 2.27 31.55 -19.31
C THR A 335 2.36 30.37 -20.28
N ALA A 336 1.57 30.43 -21.36
CA ALA A 336 1.58 29.38 -22.39
C ALA A 336 2.95 29.31 -23.08
N ALA A 337 3.49 28.09 -23.21
CA ALA A 337 4.74 27.83 -23.93
C ALA A 337 4.45 26.96 -25.16
N ALA A 338 4.91 25.71 -25.22
CA ALA A 338 4.59 24.82 -26.32
C ALA A 338 3.08 24.50 -26.37
N SER A 339 2.55 24.23 -27.56
CA SER A 339 1.14 23.83 -27.71
C SER A 339 0.89 22.50 -27.02
N ARG A 340 -0.17 22.41 -26.20
CA ARG A 340 -0.60 21.13 -25.60
C ARG A 340 -0.87 20.03 -26.62
N SER A 341 -1.17 20.38 -27.88
CA SER A 341 -1.39 19.42 -28.97
C SER A 341 -0.14 18.65 -29.39
N THR A 342 1.06 19.09 -28.96
CA THR A 342 2.33 18.38 -29.22
C THR A 342 2.66 17.35 -28.14
N VAL A 343 1.85 17.26 -27.08
CA VAL A 343 2.01 16.26 -26.02
C VAL A 343 1.36 14.96 -26.48
N ASN A 344 2.14 13.87 -26.54
CA ASN A 344 1.56 12.56 -26.77
C ASN A 344 1.07 11.96 -25.45
N LEU A 345 -0.24 11.73 -25.34
CA LEU A 345 -0.86 11.06 -24.20
C LEU A 345 -1.46 9.70 -24.58
N THR A 346 -1.16 9.10 -25.74
CA THR A 346 -1.74 7.79 -26.12
C THR A 346 -1.27 6.68 -25.19
N GLU A 347 -0.02 6.74 -24.75
CA GLU A 347 0.57 5.77 -23.85
C GLU A 347 -0.10 5.78 -22.48
N ARG A 348 0.02 4.66 -21.76
CA ARG A 348 -0.48 4.54 -20.38
C ARG A 348 0.30 5.45 -19.43
N GLU A 349 1.62 5.53 -19.61
CA GLU A 349 2.49 6.36 -18.76
C GLU A 349 2.34 7.84 -19.09
N VAL A 350 2.15 8.66 -18.06
CA VAL A 350 2.13 10.12 -18.14
C VAL A 350 3.07 10.71 -17.10
N ARG A 351 3.97 11.60 -17.52
CA ARG A 351 4.92 12.31 -16.67
C ARG A 351 4.56 13.79 -16.63
N ILE A 352 4.23 14.29 -15.45
CA ILE A 352 4.01 15.71 -15.19
C ILE A 352 5.19 16.20 -14.36
N GLN A 353 5.89 17.21 -14.85
CA GLN A 353 6.95 17.89 -14.12
C GLN A 353 6.50 19.32 -13.83
N VAL A 354 6.61 19.72 -12.57
CA VAL A 354 6.32 21.07 -12.10
C VAL A 354 7.59 21.63 -11.48
N ASP A 355 7.98 22.84 -11.86
CA ASP A 355 9.08 23.58 -11.23
C ASP A 355 8.49 24.77 -10.45
N LEU A 356 8.70 24.78 -9.13
CA LEU A 356 8.20 25.84 -8.25
C LEU A 356 9.14 27.04 -8.13
N HIS A 357 10.42 26.88 -8.53
CA HIS A 357 11.45 27.92 -8.42
C HIS A 357 11.57 28.55 -7.01
N SER A 358 11.30 27.78 -5.95
CA SER A 358 11.23 28.24 -4.56
C SER A 358 12.27 27.61 -3.62
N GLY A 359 13.05 26.64 -4.09
CA GLY A 359 14.12 25.99 -3.34
C GLY A 359 14.85 24.92 -4.14
N ILE A 360 15.32 23.87 -3.47
CA ILE A 360 16.10 22.76 -4.07
C ILE A 360 15.49 21.38 -3.83
N GLU A 361 14.41 21.31 -3.04
CA GLU A 361 13.79 20.05 -2.67
C GLU A 361 12.86 19.55 -3.78
N GLN A 362 12.64 18.24 -3.81
CA GLN A 362 11.74 17.63 -4.78
C GLN A 362 10.99 16.42 -4.21
N ALA A 363 9.81 16.15 -4.76
CA ALA A 363 9.08 14.92 -4.48
C ALA A 363 8.26 14.49 -5.69
N THR A 364 8.02 13.17 -5.80
CA THR A 364 7.17 12.58 -6.83
C THR A 364 5.96 11.94 -6.17
N ILE A 365 4.76 12.25 -6.68
CA ILE A 365 3.50 11.59 -6.33
C ILE A 365 3.02 10.76 -7.52
N TRP A 366 2.49 9.58 -7.24
CA TRP A 366 1.96 8.65 -8.23
C TRP A 366 0.43 8.59 -8.13
N THR A 367 -0.26 8.67 -9.26
CA THR A 367 -1.73 8.70 -9.34
C THR A 367 -2.21 8.09 -10.65
N ASN A 368 -3.51 7.84 -10.75
CA ASN A 368 -4.18 7.46 -12.00
C ASN A 368 -5.08 8.58 -12.54
N ASP A 369 -5.64 8.37 -13.72
CA ASP A 369 -6.73 9.18 -14.27
C ASP A 369 -8.08 8.87 -13.57
N LEU A 370 -9.14 9.58 -13.96
CA LEU A 370 -10.50 9.34 -13.47
C LEU A 370 -11.37 8.95 -14.67
N SER A 371 -11.62 7.66 -14.80
CA SER A 371 -12.32 7.07 -15.94
C SER A 371 -13.79 6.76 -15.65
N LEU A 372 -14.54 6.42 -16.69
CA LEU A 372 -15.91 5.89 -16.54
C LEU A 372 -15.95 4.53 -15.82
N ALA A 373 -14.90 3.72 -15.96
CA ALA A 373 -14.82 2.41 -15.30
C ALA A 373 -14.71 2.56 -13.78
N TYR A 374 -13.93 3.52 -13.29
CA TYR A 374 -13.84 3.82 -11.85
C TYR A 374 -15.22 4.15 -11.27
N VAL A 375 -16.00 4.98 -11.96
CA VAL A 375 -17.37 5.34 -11.55
C VAL A 375 -18.28 4.12 -11.56
N HIS A 376 -18.19 3.27 -12.60
CA HIS A 376 -19.01 2.07 -12.70
C HIS A 376 -18.71 1.08 -11.56
N GLU A 377 -17.42 0.79 -11.31
CA GLU A 377 -16.97 -0.14 -10.27
C GLU A 377 -17.43 0.31 -8.88
N ASN A 378 -17.37 1.62 -8.58
CA ASN A 378 -17.71 2.18 -7.28
C ASN A 378 -19.17 2.64 -7.13
N SER A 379 -20.03 2.43 -8.13
CA SER A 379 -21.47 2.75 -8.04
C SER A 379 -22.38 1.54 -8.28
N ALA A 380 -21.95 0.57 -9.08
CA ALA A 380 -22.74 -0.64 -9.36
C ALA A 380 -22.65 -1.68 -8.24
N TYR A 381 -21.57 -1.66 -7.46
CA TYR A 381 -21.29 -2.61 -6.40
C TYR A 381 -20.95 -1.89 -5.10
N SER A 382 -21.22 -2.53 -3.96
CA SER A 382 -20.67 -2.11 -2.68
C SER A 382 -19.37 -2.87 -2.43
N SER A 383 -18.27 -2.14 -2.27
CA SER A 383 -16.91 -2.68 -2.08
C SER A 383 -16.36 -2.45 -0.68
#